data_AF-A0A1F8BD87-F1
#
_entry.id   AF-A0A1F8BD87-F1
#
_cell.length_a   1.000
_cell.length_b   1.000
_cell.length_c   1.000
_cell.angle_alpha   90.00
_cell.angle_beta   90.00
_cell.angle_gamma   90.00
#
_symmetry.space_group_name_H-M   'P 1'
#
loop_
_entity.id
_entity.type
_entity.pdbx_description
1 polymer ?
#
loop_
_entity_poly.entity_id
_entity_poly.type
_entity_poly.pdbx_seq_one_letter_code
_entity_poly.pdbx_strand_id
1 'polypeptide(L)'
;MKSSPAITLIEILVVIALIIVVVPALYISFSKYRANRALETSIESFADLISTAHVYAREAKDEKAWGVRNIDDSSYEIVSGQPQDYQSDRQTSLNLSVFFENDFFIWFIIGTGEKDIVNSIPADETINLVNTNGRKKGVVVSDTGVVEVIPEIL
;
A
#
# COMPACT_ATOMS: atom_id res chain seq x y z
N MET A 1 -25.38 22.76 51.98
CA MET A 1 -24.84 21.57 51.27
C MET A 1 -25.61 21.43 49.97
N LYS A 2 -24.94 21.53 48.82
CA LYS A 2 -25.57 21.46 47.49
C LYS A 2 -25.80 19.98 47.16
N SER A 3 -27.04 19.51 47.14
CA SER A 3 -27.34 18.12 46.76
C SER A 3 -27.06 17.95 45.27
N SER A 4 -26.08 17.12 44.90
CA SER A 4 -26.01 16.64 43.53
C SER A 4 -27.32 15.91 43.22
N PRO A 5 -28.05 16.26 42.15
CA PRO A 5 -29.25 15.54 41.77
C PRO A 5 -28.88 14.07 41.52
N ALA A 6 -29.64 13.16 42.12
CA ALA A 6 -29.52 11.74 41.88
C ALA A 6 -29.96 11.44 40.44
N ILE A 7 -29.07 10.86 39.63
CA ILE A 7 -29.37 10.44 38.26
C ILE A 7 -30.57 9.49 38.29
N THR A 8 -31.59 9.77 37.49
CA THR A 8 -32.79 8.94 37.42
C THR A 8 -32.57 7.72 36.50
N LEU A 9 -33.24 6.59 36.77
CA LEU A 9 -33.13 5.37 35.95
C LEU A 9 -33.47 5.63 34.48
N ILE A 10 -34.42 6.53 34.23
CA ILE A 10 -34.84 6.94 32.89
C ILE A 10 -33.70 7.66 32.16
N GLU A 11 -33.01 8.59 32.82
CA GLU A 11 -31.82 9.25 32.23
C GLU A 11 -30.73 8.24 31.87
N ILE A 12 -30.48 7.22 32.72
CA ILE A 12 -29.50 6.16 32.43
C ILE A 12 -29.91 5.37 31.18
N LEU A 13 -31.18 4.98 31.07
CA LEU A 13 -31.69 4.24 29.92
C LEU A 13 -31.58 5.05 28.62
N VAL A 14 -31.88 6.36 28.67
CA VAL A 14 -31.74 7.26 27.53
C VAL A 14 -30.27 7.38 27.11
N VAL A 15 -29.34 7.55 28.06
CA VAL A 15 -27.90 7.62 27.76
C VAL A 15 -27.40 6.32 27.14
N ILE A 16 -27.78 5.17 27.67
CA ILE A 16 -27.41 3.85 27.11
C ILE A 16 -27.95 3.72 25.68
N ALA A 17 -29.22 4.09 25.45
CA ALA A 17 -29.81 4.06 24.11
C ALA A 17 -29.04 4.94 23.12
N LEU A 18 -28.62 6.14 23.53
CA LEU A 18 -27.78 7.01 22.70
C LEU A 18 -26.40 6.39 22.42
N ILE A 19 -25.75 5.79 23.41
CA ILE A 19 -24.44 5.14 23.25
C ILE A 19 -24.53 3.99 22.25
N ILE A 20 -25.57 3.16 22.34
CA ILE A 20 -25.78 2.00 21.45
C ILE A 20 -25.92 2.44 19.99
N VAL A 21 -26.51 3.60 19.72
CA VAL A 21 -26.66 4.12 18.36
C VAL A 21 -25.39 4.82 17.87
N VAL A 22 -24.78 5.64 18.72
CA VAL A 22 -23.67 6.52 18.31
C VAL A 22 -22.35 5.75 18.18
N VAL A 23 -22.04 4.85 19.12
CA VAL A 23 -20.73 4.16 19.15
C VAL A 23 -20.48 3.31 17.90
N PRO A 24 -21.41 2.46 17.43
CA PRO A 24 -21.20 1.69 16.20
C PRO A 24 -21.00 2.57 14.97
N ALA A 25 -21.76 3.66 14.85
CA ALA A 25 -21.63 4.60 13.74
C ALA A 25 -20.24 5.26 13.72
N LEU A 26 -19.75 5.71 14.88
CA LEU A 26 -18.40 6.26 15.02
C LEU A 26 -17.33 5.21 14.71
N TYR A 27 -17.50 3.99 15.20
CA TYR A 27 -16.57 2.89 14.94
C TYR A 27 -16.44 2.56 13.45
N ILE A 28 -17.56 2.46 12.72
CA ILE A 28 -17.56 2.21 11.28
C ILE A 28 -16.85 3.34 10.53
N SER A 29 -17.16 4.60 10.87
CA SER A 29 -16.51 5.76 10.27
C SER A 29 -15.00 5.77 10.51
N PHE A 30 -14.58 5.50 11.74
CA PHE A 30 -13.17 5.42 12.12
C PHE A 30 -12.44 4.27 11.40
N SER A 31 -13.06 3.09 11.32
CA SER A 31 -12.49 1.94 10.60
C SER A 31 -12.26 2.24 9.12
N LYS A 32 -13.25 2.86 8.45
CA LYS A 32 -13.14 3.31 7.06
C LYS A 32 -12.01 4.33 6.88
N TYR A 33 -11.92 5.31 7.77
CA TYR A 33 -10.86 6.30 7.74
C TYR A 33 -9.48 5.66 7.87
N ARG A 34 -9.30 4.75 8.83
CA ARG A 34 -8.02 4.06 9.06
C ARG A 34 -7.59 3.23 7.86
N ALA A 35 -8.51 2.46 7.27
CA ALA A 35 -8.21 1.65 6.09
C ALA A 35 -7.87 2.49 4.84
N ASN A 36 -8.48 3.67 4.69
CA ASN A 36 -8.14 4.59 3.60
C ASN A 36 -6.76 5.22 3.81
N ARG A 37 -6.42 5.60 5.05
CA ARG A 37 -5.08 6.08 5.39
C ARG A 37 -4.02 5.01 5.19
N ALA A 38 -4.31 3.77 5.60
CA ALA A 38 -3.43 2.64 5.37
C ALA A 38 -3.15 2.43 3.88
N LEU A 39 -4.18 2.52 3.03
CA LEU A 39 -4.05 2.43 1.57
C LEU A 39 -3.16 3.55 1.00
N GLU A 40 -3.35 4.78 1.46
CA GLU A 40 -2.53 5.94 1.05
C GLU A 40 -1.05 5.72 1.39
N THR A 41 -0.76 5.41 2.65
CA THR A 41 0.63 5.22 3.08
C THR A 41 1.26 4.01 2.41
N SER A 42 0.50 2.94 2.19
CA SER A 42 0.98 1.74 1.49
C SER A 42 1.33 2.04 0.03
N ILE A 43 0.49 2.78 -0.70
CA ILE A 43 0.77 3.10 -2.12
C ILE A 43 1.97 4.03 -2.26
N GLU A 44 2.10 5.02 -1.36
CA GLU A 44 3.24 5.93 -1.33
C GLU A 44 4.54 5.19 -1.01
N SER A 45 4.52 4.33 0.00
CA SER A 45 5.70 3.53 0.39
C SER A 45 6.11 2.55 -0.70
N PHE A 46 5.13 1.95 -1.39
CA PHE A 46 5.39 1.05 -2.50
C PHE A 46 6.01 1.78 -3.70
N ALA A 47 5.45 2.94 -4.09
CA ALA A 47 5.98 3.77 -5.16
C ALA A 47 7.41 4.28 -4.86
N ASP A 48 7.68 4.63 -3.60
CA ASP A 48 9.01 5.04 -3.14
C ASP A 48 10.02 3.89 -3.23
N LEU A 49 9.61 2.66 -2.89
CA LEU A 49 10.48 1.49 -2.99
C LEU A 49 10.77 1.11 -4.45
N ILE A 50 9.80 1.22 -5.37
CA ILE A 50 10.04 1.07 -6.81
C ILE A 50 11.00 2.15 -7.31
N SER A 51 10.78 3.40 -6.92
CA SER A 51 11.66 4.52 -7.28
C SER A 51 13.08 4.31 -6.76
N THR A 52 13.23 3.74 -5.58
CA THR A 52 14.52 3.35 -5.00
C THR A 52 15.21 2.29 -5.86
N ALA A 53 14.51 1.23 -6.25
CA ALA A 53 15.06 0.19 -7.12
C ALA A 53 15.49 0.74 -8.48
N HIS A 54 14.69 1.64 -9.07
CA HIS A 54 15.05 2.36 -10.31
C HIS A 54 16.35 3.15 -10.14
N VAL A 55 16.47 3.93 -9.06
CA VAL A 55 17.69 4.71 -8.77
C VAL A 55 18.89 3.78 -8.57
N TYR A 56 18.76 2.68 -7.84
CA TYR A 56 19.85 1.74 -7.61
C TYR A 56 20.33 1.09 -8.91
N ALA A 57 19.41 0.66 -9.78
CA ALA A 57 19.76 0.13 -11.10
C ALA A 57 20.46 1.18 -11.97
N ARG A 58 19.97 2.43 -11.95
CA ARG A 58 20.56 3.54 -12.72
C ARG A 58 21.95 3.93 -12.23
N GLU A 59 22.15 4.00 -10.92
CA GLU A 59 23.45 4.36 -10.35
C GLU A 59 24.50 3.27 -10.56
N ALA A 60 24.08 1.99 -10.64
CA ALA A 60 24.94 0.85 -10.96
C ALA A 60 26.22 0.72 -10.12
N LYS A 61 26.30 1.36 -8.95
CA LYS A 61 27.51 1.39 -8.10
C LYS A 61 27.99 0.01 -7.67
N ASP A 62 27.06 -0.92 -7.52
CA ASP A 62 27.33 -2.30 -7.11
C ASP A 62 27.35 -3.30 -8.28
N GLU A 63 27.34 -2.82 -9.52
CA GLU A 63 27.28 -3.65 -10.74
C GLU A 63 26.10 -4.64 -10.79
N LYS A 64 25.01 -4.32 -10.08
CA LYS A 64 23.78 -5.12 -10.00
C LYS A 64 22.60 -4.45 -10.68
N ALA A 65 21.77 -5.26 -11.34
CA ALA A 65 20.41 -4.88 -11.68
C ALA A 65 19.50 -5.05 -10.46
N TRP A 66 18.42 -4.27 -10.42
CA TRP A 66 17.50 -4.20 -9.28
C TRP A 66 16.07 -4.31 -9.75
N GLY A 67 15.21 -4.82 -8.88
CA GLY A 67 13.79 -4.99 -9.17
C GLY A 67 12.94 -5.01 -7.92
N VAL A 68 11.64 -5.06 -8.12
CA VAL A 68 10.64 -5.16 -7.06
C VAL A 68 9.63 -6.22 -7.44
N ARG A 69 9.24 -7.05 -6.47
CA ARG A 69 8.26 -8.09 -6.68
C ARG A 69 7.35 -8.28 -5.50
N ASN A 70 6.17 -8.86 -5.75
CA ASN A 70 5.35 -9.36 -4.65
C ASN A 70 5.89 -10.70 -4.13
N ILE A 71 5.71 -10.92 -2.82
CA ILE A 71 5.96 -12.19 -2.15
C ILE A 71 4.63 -12.90 -1.92
N ASP A 72 3.64 -12.13 -1.47
CA ASP A 72 2.25 -12.52 -1.29
C ASP A 72 1.36 -11.28 -1.50
N ASP A 73 0.06 -11.42 -1.28
CA ASP A 73 -0.92 -10.34 -1.46
C ASP A 73 -0.69 -9.15 -0.51
N SER A 74 0.16 -9.26 0.51
CA SER A 74 0.35 -8.25 1.55
C SER A 74 1.80 -7.79 1.72
N SER A 75 2.73 -8.34 0.93
CA SER A 75 4.15 -8.07 1.09
C SER A 75 4.91 -8.16 -0.23
N TYR A 76 5.99 -7.40 -0.28
CA TYR A 76 6.80 -7.21 -1.46
C TYR A 76 8.25 -7.02 -1.05
N GLU A 77 9.17 -7.21 -1.98
CA GLU A 77 10.59 -7.06 -1.72
C GLU A 77 11.31 -6.34 -2.86
N ILE A 78 12.36 -5.63 -2.47
CA ILE A 78 13.39 -5.20 -3.41
C ILE A 78 14.41 -6.33 -3.56
N VAL A 79 14.76 -6.61 -4.81
CA VAL A 79 15.64 -7.71 -5.21
C VAL A 79 16.78 -7.18 -6.08
N SER A 80 17.92 -7.88 -6.06
CA SER A 80 19.09 -7.56 -6.88
C SER A 80 19.67 -8.81 -7.55
N GLY A 81 20.41 -8.64 -8.64
CA GLY A 81 21.10 -9.73 -9.34
C GLY A 81 20.63 -9.92 -10.78
N GLN A 82 20.07 -11.08 -11.10
CA GLN A 82 19.49 -11.38 -12.41
C GLN A 82 18.00 -11.71 -12.29
N PRO A 83 17.17 -11.43 -13.30
CA PRO A 83 15.72 -11.70 -13.25
C PRO A 83 15.36 -13.17 -12.91
N GLN A 84 16.20 -14.12 -13.32
CA GLN A 84 15.98 -15.56 -13.08
C GLN A 84 16.70 -16.08 -11.82
N ASP A 85 17.66 -15.33 -11.29
CA ASP A 85 18.47 -15.69 -10.14
C ASP A 85 18.78 -14.41 -9.35
N TYR A 86 17.79 -14.00 -8.56
CA TYR A 86 17.85 -12.78 -7.76
C TYR A 86 18.03 -13.10 -6.28
N GLN A 87 18.56 -12.12 -5.56
CA GLN A 87 18.68 -12.13 -4.11
C GLN A 87 17.74 -11.08 -3.52
N SER A 88 16.99 -11.48 -2.48
CA SER A 88 16.21 -10.57 -1.67
C SER A 88 17.13 -9.68 -0.84
N ASP A 89 16.94 -8.36 -0.97
CA ASP A 89 17.71 -7.37 -0.21
C ASP A 89 16.89 -6.85 0.97
N ARG A 90 15.61 -6.52 0.74
CA ARG A 90 14.69 -6.06 1.79
C ARG A 90 13.24 -6.41 1.48
N GLN A 91 12.61 -7.11 2.41
CA GLN A 91 11.17 -7.35 2.44
C GLN A 91 10.43 -6.24 3.18
N THR A 92 9.27 -5.84 2.64
CA THR A 92 8.36 -4.84 3.20
C THR A 92 6.93 -5.38 3.18
N SER A 93 6.19 -5.14 4.25
CA SER A 93 4.76 -5.47 4.33
C SER A 93 3.91 -4.22 4.11
N LEU A 94 2.78 -4.40 3.45
CA LEU A 94 1.73 -3.39 3.38
C LEU A 94 1.13 -3.17 4.77
N ASN A 95 0.54 -1.99 4.97
CA ASN A 95 -0.25 -1.74 6.17
C ASN A 95 -1.43 -2.71 6.27
N LEU A 96 -1.86 -2.99 7.50
CA LEU A 96 -3.04 -3.80 7.77
C LEU A 96 -4.25 -3.36 6.93
N SER A 97 -5.01 -4.34 6.45
CA SER A 97 -6.22 -4.13 5.64
C SER A 97 -5.97 -3.61 4.22
N VAL A 98 -4.75 -3.74 3.69
CA VAL A 98 -4.38 -3.41 2.30
C VAL A 98 -3.70 -4.62 1.66
N PHE A 99 -4.05 -4.91 0.41
CA PHE A 99 -3.56 -6.07 -0.34
C PHE A 99 -3.33 -5.70 -1.80
N PHE A 100 -2.43 -6.41 -2.48
CA PHE A 100 -2.30 -6.40 -3.93
C PHE A 100 -3.43 -7.20 -4.57
N GLU A 101 -3.95 -6.73 -5.71
CA GLU A 101 -4.97 -7.46 -6.46
C GLU A 101 -4.37 -8.52 -7.39
N ASN A 102 -3.16 -8.26 -7.90
CA ASN A 102 -2.45 -9.12 -8.83
C ASN A 102 -0.98 -9.27 -8.42
N ASP A 103 -0.39 -10.39 -8.80
CA ASP A 103 1.06 -10.59 -8.73
C ASP A 103 1.78 -9.65 -9.70
N PHE A 104 2.98 -9.22 -9.35
CA PHE A 104 3.80 -8.36 -10.19
C PHE A 104 5.29 -8.63 -10.00
N PHE A 105 6.03 -8.38 -11.07
CA PHE A 105 7.47 -8.39 -11.09
C PHE A 105 7.94 -7.20 -11.95
N ILE A 106 8.74 -6.31 -11.37
CA ILE A 106 9.32 -5.14 -12.04
C ILE A 106 10.83 -5.28 -11.96
N TRP A 107 11.51 -5.13 -13.08
CA TRP A 107 12.94 -5.23 -13.16
C TRP A 107 13.53 -4.04 -13.92
N PHE A 108 14.64 -3.50 -13.44
CA PHE A 108 15.32 -2.35 -14.03
C PHE A 108 16.69 -2.74 -14.58
N ILE A 109 16.97 -2.27 -15.79
CA ILE A 109 18.22 -2.50 -16.50
C ILE A 109 19.33 -1.69 -15.83
N ILE A 110 20.46 -2.35 -15.57
CA ILE A 110 21.62 -1.74 -14.96
C ILE A 110 22.20 -0.60 -15.81
N GLY A 111 22.54 0.51 -15.18
CA GLY A 111 23.19 1.68 -15.78
C GLY A 111 22.23 2.63 -16.51
N THR A 112 21.07 2.15 -16.97
CA THR A 112 20.03 3.00 -17.58
C THR A 112 18.89 3.28 -16.61
N GLY A 113 18.52 2.30 -15.77
CA GLY A 113 17.32 2.34 -14.95
C GLY A 113 16.03 2.14 -15.73
N GLU A 114 16.10 1.89 -17.04
CA GLU A 114 14.92 1.58 -17.85
C GLU A 114 14.30 0.26 -17.38
N LYS A 115 12.97 0.15 -17.48
CA LYS A 115 12.27 -1.08 -17.14
C LYS A 115 12.59 -2.15 -18.19
N ASP A 116 12.97 -3.34 -17.73
CA ASP A 116 13.16 -4.48 -18.60
C ASP A 116 11.80 -4.99 -19.08
N ILE A 117 11.48 -4.71 -20.34
CA ILE A 117 10.17 -5.04 -20.95
C ILE A 117 9.94 -6.55 -21.04
N VAL A 118 11.00 -7.37 -21.08
CA VAL A 118 10.89 -8.83 -21.20
C VAL A 118 10.63 -9.47 -19.84
N ASN A 119 11.28 -8.96 -18.82
CA ASN A 119 11.23 -9.51 -17.47
C ASN A 119 10.33 -8.72 -16.52
N SER A 120 9.55 -7.75 -16.98
CA SER A 120 8.65 -6.98 -16.12
C SER A 120 7.22 -7.02 -16.60
N ILE A 121 6.30 -6.61 -15.74
CA ILE A 121 4.95 -6.27 -16.16
C ILE A 121 4.96 -5.23 -17.31
N PRO A 122 3.99 -5.30 -18.24
CA PRO A 122 3.76 -4.29 -19.26
C PRO A 122 3.64 -2.87 -18.68
N ALA A 123 4.10 -1.85 -19.41
CA ALA A 123 4.07 -0.46 -18.94
C ALA A 123 2.67 0.16 -18.85
N ASP A 124 1.68 -0.45 -19.50
CA ASP A 124 0.27 -0.09 -19.42
C ASP A 124 -0.47 -0.82 -18.30
N GLU A 125 0.17 -1.80 -17.65
CA GLU A 125 -0.42 -2.54 -16.55
C GLU A 125 -0.28 -1.77 -15.23
N THR A 126 -1.40 -1.67 -14.51
CA THR A 126 -1.45 -1.00 -13.20
C THR A 126 -1.35 -2.03 -12.10
N ILE A 127 -0.40 -1.83 -11.18
CA ILE A 127 -0.31 -2.60 -9.95
C ILE A 127 -1.32 -2.04 -8.96
N ASN A 128 -2.39 -2.78 -8.73
CA ASN A 128 -3.50 -2.34 -7.91
C ASN A 128 -3.29 -2.76 -6.45
N LEU A 129 -3.47 -1.78 -5.55
CA LEU A 129 -3.65 -2.01 -4.12
C LEU A 129 -5.11 -1.76 -3.77
N VAL A 130 -5.70 -2.70 -3.02
CA VAL A 130 -7.09 -2.66 -2.57
C VAL A 130 -7.14 -2.72 -1.05
N ASN A 131 -8.06 -1.97 -0.44
CA ASN A 131 -8.34 -2.09 0.98
C ASN A 131 -9.60 -2.92 1.27
N THR A 132 -9.80 -3.29 2.53
CA THR A 132 -10.98 -4.09 2.96
C THR A 132 -12.34 -3.42 2.72
N ASN A 133 -12.37 -2.12 2.41
CA ASN A 133 -13.59 -1.40 2.06
C ASN A 133 -13.82 -1.34 0.53
N GLY A 134 -12.97 -1.99 -0.27
CA GLY A 134 -13.07 -2.04 -1.72
C GLY A 134 -12.51 -0.82 -2.44
N ARG A 135 -11.83 0.11 -1.75
CA ARG A 135 -11.16 1.23 -2.43
C ARG A 135 -9.87 0.76 -3.07
N LYS A 136 -9.61 1.23 -4.28
CA LYS A 136 -8.44 0.84 -5.10
C LYS A 136 -7.57 2.04 -5.43
N LYS A 137 -6.26 1.83 -5.41
CA LYS A 137 -5.23 2.75 -5.91
C LYS A 137 -4.21 1.97 -6.73
N GLY A 138 -3.52 2.66 -7.63
CA GLY A 138 -2.59 2.03 -8.55
C GLY A 138 -1.20 2.61 -8.51
N VAL A 139 -0.22 1.81 -8.94
CA VAL A 139 1.05 2.31 -9.43
C VAL A 139 1.24 1.83 -10.87
N VAL A 140 1.65 2.75 -11.74
CA VAL A 140 2.12 2.44 -13.10
C VAL A 140 3.60 2.75 -13.16
N VAL A 141 4.35 1.88 -13.84
CA VAL A 141 5.78 2.05 -14.08
C VAL A 141 6.02 2.09 -15.59
N SER A 142 6.48 3.23 -16.10
CA SER A 142 6.78 3.40 -17.51
C SER A 142 8.00 2.59 -17.94
N ASP A 143 8.21 2.43 -19.25
CA ASP A 143 9.43 1.80 -19.78
C ASP A 143 10.70 2.61 -19.44
N THR A 144 10.57 3.92 -19.23
CA THR A 144 11.66 4.79 -18.78
C THR A 144 11.95 4.69 -17.28
N GLY A 145 11.17 3.90 -16.53
CA GLY A 145 11.29 3.73 -15.08
C GLY A 145 10.64 4.84 -14.26
N VAL A 146 9.81 5.68 -14.88
CA VAL A 146 9.00 6.68 -14.17
C VAL A 146 7.88 5.97 -13.43
N VAL A 147 7.73 6.30 -12.15
CA VAL A 147 6.73 5.72 -11.25
C VAL A 147 5.62 6.72 -11.03
N GLU A 148 4.39 6.35 -11.36
CA GLU A 148 3.21 7.21 -11.19
C GLU A 148 2.16 6.54 -10.29
N VAL A 149 1.69 7.27 -9.29
CA VAL A 149 0.60 6.82 -8.41
C VAL A 149 -0.74 7.26 -9.00
N ILE A 150 -1.62 6.29 -9.24
CA ILE A 150 -2.99 6.52 -9.69
C ILE A 150 -3.90 6.63 -8.45
N PRO A 151 -4.49 7.81 -8.19
CA PRO A 151 -5.17 8.10 -6.93
C PRO A 151 -6.50 7.38 -6.75
N GLU A 152 -7.16 6.96 -7.83
CA GLU A 152 -8.40 6.19 -7.78
C GLU A 152 -8.58 5.37 -9.06
N ILE A 153 -8.89 4.09 -8.91
CA ILE A 153 -9.19 3.16 -10.01
C ILE A 153 -10.66 2.77 -9.88
N LEU A 154 -11.42 3.01 -10.95
CA LEU A 154 -12.86 2.72 -11.04
C LEU A 154 -13.14 1.26 -11.36
#